data_AF-A0A931SQ90-F1
#
_entry.id   AF-A0A931SQ90-F1
#
_cell.length_a   1.000
_cell.length_b   1.000
_cell.length_c   1.000
_cell.angle_alpha   90.00
_cell.angle_beta   90.00
_cell.angle_gamma   90.00
#
_symmetry.space_group_name_H-M   'P 1'
#
loop_
_entity.id
_entity.type
_entity.pdbx_description
1 polymer ?
#
loop_
_entity_poly.entity_id
_entity_poly.type
_entity_poly.pdbx_seq_one_letter_code
_entity_poly.pdbx_strand_id
1 'polypeptide(L)'
;MAVPALSYLWPVTRQGPIGGMVEVGREDEIPVWASKKVVLGGSALLVVRTPKEFKAFSAICTHLGCIVFWESLRKEIACPCHAGFFDLEGRVSW
;
A
#
# COMPACT_ATOMS: atom_id res chain seq x y z
N MET A 1 13.47 -11.02 35.41
CA MET A 1 12.93 -9.66 35.18
C MET A 1 13.57 -8.92 33.99
N ALA A 2 14.76 -9.32 33.48
CA ALA A 2 15.39 -8.65 32.33
C ALA A 2 14.79 -9.02 30.95
N VAL A 3 14.22 -10.23 30.82
CA VAL A 3 13.68 -10.75 29.54
C VAL A 3 12.54 -9.90 28.96
N PRO A 4 11.54 -9.44 29.73
CA PRO A 4 10.48 -8.57 29.19
C PRO A 4 10.99 -7.20 28.74
N ALA A 5 12.05 -6.67 29.35
CA ALA A 5 12.62 -5.38 28.96
C ALA A 5 13.40 -5.50 27.64
N LEU A 6 14.13 -6.60 27.45
CA LEU A 6 14.87 -6.87 26.22
C LEU A 6 13.95 -7.12 25.02
N SER A 7 12.74 -7.65 25.23
CA SER A 7 11.78 -7.82 24.13
C SER A 7 11.29 -6.51 23.50
N TYR A 8 11.38 -5.37 24.20
CA TYR A 8 11.09 -4.05 23.60
C TYR A 8 12.17 -3.60 22.62
N LEU A 9 13.39 -4.15 22.71
CA LEU A 9 14.48 -3.89 21.77
C LEU A 9 14.45 -4.84 20.57
N TRP A 10 13.63 -5.90 20.63
CA TRP A 10 13.47 -6.81 19.50
C TRP A 10 12.57 -6.16 18.46
N PRO A 11 13.00 -6.02 17.19
CA PRO A 11 12.17 -5.43 16.16
C PRO A 11 10.89 -6.26 16.02
N VAL A 12 9.75 -5.61 16.21
CA VAL A 12 8.47 -6.19 15.84
C VAL A 12 8.47 -6.27 14.32
N THR A 13 8.81 -7.44 13.78
CA THR A 13 8.62 -7.71 12.36
C THR A 13 7.12 -7.64 12.11
N ARG A 14 6.67 -6.56 11.46
CA ARG A 14 5.32 -6.51 10.90
C ARG A 14 5.24 -7.65 9.90
N GLN A 15 4.60 -8.74 10.33
CA GLN A 15 4.20 -9.78 9.41
C GLN A 15 3.28 -9.12 8.37
N GLY A 16 3.43 -9.52 7.10
CA GLY A 16 2.54 -9.08 6.04
C GLY A 16 1.08 -9.46 6.36
N PRO A 17 0.14 -9.15 5.45
CA PRO A 17 -1.26 -9.41 5.69
C PRO A 17 -1.47 -10.85 6.18
N ILE A 18 -2.02 -10.99 7.39
CA ILE A 18 -2.44 -12.29 7.93
C ILE A 18 -3.43 -12.85 6.90
N GLY A 19 -3.12 -14.02 6.34
CA GLY A 19 -3.71 -14.52 5.10
C GLY A 19 -5.24 -14.61 5.11
N GLY A 20 -5.83 -14.46 3.92
CA GLY A 20 -7.26 -14.58 3.67
C GLY A 20 -7.67 -13.75 2.43
N MET A 21 -8.80 -14.10 1.81
CA MET A 21 -9.45 -13.24 0.82
C MET A 21 -10.41 -12.30 1.55
N VAL A 22 -10.36 -11.02 1.23
CA VAL A 22 -11.28 -10.00 1.76
C VAL A 22 -11.99 -9.35 0.59
N GLU A 23 -13.29 -9.18 0.72
CA GLU A 23 -14.08 -8.42 -0.24
C GLU A 23 -13.69 -6.93 -0.17
N VAL A 24 -13.15 -6.42 -1.27
CA VAL A 24 -12.69 -5.02 -1.39
C VAL A 24 -13.81 -4.07 -1.78
N GLY A 25 -14.87 -4.58 -2.42
CA GLY A 25 -16.02 -3.82 -2.92
C GLY A 25 -16.36 -4.18 -4.36
N ARG A 26 -17.36 -3.49 -4.91
CA ARG A 26 -17.83 -3.70 -6.28
C ARG A 26 -16.93 -3.01 -7.31
N GLU A 27 -16.98 -3.52 -8.54
CA GLU A 27 -16.20 -2.97 -9.66
C GLU A 27 -16.56 -1.51 -9.97
N ASP A 28 -17.83 -1.15 -9.84
CA ASP A 28 -18.34 0.19 -10.12
C ASP A 28 -17.95 1.25 -9.09
N GLU A 29 -17.52 0.84 -7.89
CA GLU A 29 -17.05 1.75 -6.84
C GLU A 29 -15.69 2.38 -7.15
N ILE A 30 -14.90 1.75 -8.03
CA ILE A 30 -13.59 2.25 -8.45
C ILE A 30 -13.66 2.52 -9.95
N PRO A 31 -13.89 3.77 -10.40
CA PRO A 31 -13.84 4.12 -11.81
C PRO A 31 -12.47 3.85 -12.44
N VAL A 32 -12.42 3.80 -13.77
CA VAL A 32 -11.14 3.69 -14.50
C VAL A 32 -10.26 4.90 -14.17
N TRP A 33 -9.00 4.64 -13.84
CA TRP A 33 -8.02 5.60 -13.31
C TRP A 33 -8.35 6.17 -11.93
N ALA A 34 -9.22 5.51 -11.17
CA ALA A 34 -9.41 5.77 -9.74
C ALA A 34 -8.70 4.71 -8.88
N SER A 35 -8.68 4.95 -7.58
CA SER A 35 -8.11 4.01 -6.61
C SER A 35 -8.95 3.88 -5.36
N LYS A 36 -8.76 2.79 -4.62
CA LYS A 36 -9.34 2.54 -3.30
C LYS A 36 -8.25 2.05 -2.35
N LYS A 37 -8.21 2.62 -1.15
CA LYS A 37 -7.34 2.13 -0.07
C LYS A 37 -8.10 1.08 0.72
N VAL A 38 -7.44 -0.03 1.04
CA VAL A 38 -7.99 -1.11 1.86
C VAL A 38 -6.99 -1.56 2.91
N VAL A 39 -7.47 -2.13 4.00
CA VAL A 39 -6.61 -2.70 5.05
C VAL A 39 -6.90 -4.19 5.14
N LEU A 40 -5.87 -5.02 5.00
CA LEU A 40 -5.97 -6.48 5.07
C LEU A 40 -4.92 -6.98 6.06
N GLY A 41 -5.36 -7.71 7.09
CA GLY A 41 -4.45 -8.28 8.10
C GLY A 41 -3.49 -7.25 8.72
N GLY A 42 -3.95 -6.00 8.93
CA GLY A 42 -3.14 -4.90 9.48
C GLY A 42 -2.21 -4.20 8.47
N SER A 43 -2.19 -4.62 7.20
CA SER A 43 -1.41 -3.99 6.13
C SER A 43 -2.29 -3.09 5.27
N ALA A 44 -1.81 -1.87 4.98
CA ALA A 44 -2.49 -0.96 4.06
C ALA A 44 -2.14 -1.31 2.61
N LEU A 45 -3.16 -1.40 1.77
CA LEU A 45 -3.07 -1.69 0.34
C LEU A 45 -3.74 -0.57 -0.47
N LEU A 46 -3.24 -0.36 -1.68
CA LEU A 46 -3.79 0.56 -2.67
C LEU A 46 -4.21 -0.24 -3.90
N VAL A 47 -5.50 -0.20 -4.23
CA VAL A 47 -6.05 -0.83 -5.43
C VAL A 47 -6.31 0.25 -6.45
N VAL A 48 -5.71 0.14 -7.63
CA VAL A 48 -5.87 1.07 -8.76
C VAL A 48 -6.57 0.35 -9.89
N ARG A 49 -7.62 0.95 -10.47
CA ARG A 49 -8.28 0.42 -11.67
C ARG A 49 -7.68 1.05 -12.91
N THR A 50 -7.11 0.23 -13.77
CA THR A 50 -6.72 0.62 -15.13
C THR A 50 -7.86 0.26 -16.11
N PRO A 51 -7.79 0.69 -17.38
CA PRO A 51 -8.77 0.27 -18.39
C PRO A 51 -8.80 -1.24 -18.66
N LYS A 52 -7.75 -1.98 -18.29
CA LYS A 52 -7.60 -3.42 -18.57
C LYS A 52 -7.85 -4.30 -17.35
N GLU A 53 -7.45 -3.83 -16.17
CA GLU A 53 -7.38 -4.65 -14.97
C GLU A 53 -7.32 -3.81 -13.69
N PHE A 54 -7.50 -4.48 -12.55
CA PHE A 54 -7.20 -3.97 -11.24
C PHE A 54 -5.77 -4.35 -10.85
N LYS A 55 -5.00 -3.37 -10.37
CA LYS A 55 -3.68 -3.61 -9.79
C LYS A 55 -3.72 -3.27 -8.31
N ALA A 56 -3.22 -4.18 -7.46
CA ALA A 56 -3.14 -4.00 -6.02
C ALA A 56 -1.67 -3.88 -5.59
N PHE A 57 -1.38 -2.88 -4.78
CA PHE A 57 -0.05 -2.60 -4.26
C PHE A 57 -0.09 -2.52 -2.75
N SER A 58 1.05 -2.71 -2.10
CA SER A 58 1.24 -2.17 -0.75
C SER A 58 1.07 -0.66 -0.80
N ALA A 59 0.27 -0.10 0.11
CA ALA A 59 0.17 1.34 0.29
C ALA A 59 1.30 1.90 1.17
N ILE A 60 2.31 1.09 1.50
CA ILE A 60 3.44 1.48 2.36
C ILE A 60 4.64 1.79 1.46
N CYS A 61 5.10 3.05 1.50
CA CYS A 61 6.29 3.48 0.80
C CYS A 61 7.54 2.71 1.28
N THR A 62 8.34 2.21 0.34
CA THR A 62 9.56 1.45 0.63
C THR A 62 10.69 2.26 1.25
N HIS A 63 10.59 3.60 1.27
CA HIS A 63 11.58 4.46 1.90
C HIS A 63 11.48 4.40 3.44
N LEU A 64 10.47 5.05 4.02
CA LEU A 64 10.28 5.15 5.48
C LEU A 64 8.84 4.81 5.91
N GLY A 65 8.08 4.13 5.06
CA GLY A 65 6.77 3.57 5.44
C GLY A 65 5.59 4.54 5.42
N CYS A 66 5.72 5.73 4.85
CA CYS A 66 4.59 6.64 4.62
C CYS A 66 3.50 5.98 3.77
N ILE A 67 2.24 6.36 4.01
CA ILE A 67 1.12 5.86 3.18
C ILE A 67 1.10 6.60 1.84
N VAL A 68 1.22 5.85 0.75
CA VAL A 68 1.16 6.38 -0.62
C VAL A 68 -0.29 6.57 -1.08
N PHE A 69 -0.48 7.34 -2.15
CA PHE A 69 -1.77 7.56 -2.79
C PHE A 69 -1.64 7.51 -4.31
N TRP A 70 -2.75 7.26 -5.00
CA TRP A 70 -2.80 7.33 -6.45
C TRP A 70 -2.90 8.78 -6.90
N GLU A 71 -2.01 9.22 -7.78
CA GLU A 71 -2.14 10.48 -8.50
C GLU A 71 -2.66 10.24 -9.92
N SER A 72 -3.89 10.68 -10.15
CA SER A 72 -4.65 10.37 -11.37
C SER A 72 -4.14 11.10 -12.62
N LEU A 73 -3.63 12.32 -12.50
CA LEU A 73 -3.17 13.09 -13.66
C LEU A 73 -1.86 12.53 -14.19
N ARG A 74 -0.95 12.16 -13.28
CA ARG A 74 0.34 11.56 -13.62
C ARG A 74 0.27 10.06 -13.88
N LYS A 75 -0.80 9.41 -13.43
CA LYS A 75 -0.96 7.95 -13.45
C LYS A 75 0.17 7.22 -12.72
N GLU A 76 0.53 7.77 -11.56
CA GLU A 76 1.60 7.27 -10.71
C GLU A 76 1.12 7.16 -9.27
N ILE A 77 1.78 6.31 -8.49
CA ILE A 77 1.59 6.25 -7.06
C ILE A 77 2.57 7.23 -6.42
N ALA A 78 2.06 8.15 -5.61
CA ALA A 78 2.83 9.23 -5.01
C ALA A 78 2.99 9.06 -3.50
N CYS A 79 4.20 9.30 -3.01
CA CYS A 79 4.51 9.44 -1.60
C CYS A 79 4.64 10.92 -1.23
N PRO A 80 3.83 11.45 -0.29
CA PRO A 80 3.84 12.87 0.05
C PRO A 80 5.07 13.30 0.86
N CYS A 81 5.82 12.35 1.41
CA CYS A 81 6.87 12.65 2.39
C CYS A 81 8.15 13.24 1.76
N HIS A 82 8.62 12.67 0.65
CA HIS A 82 9.87 13.08 0.00
C HIS A 82 9.74 13.04 -1.53
N ALA A 83 8.53 13.29 -2.04
CA ALA A 83 8.22 13.28 -3.47
C ALA A 83 8.66 11.98 -4.19
N GLY A 84 8.55 10.82 -3.52
CA GLY A 84 8.83 9.53 -4.17
C GLY A 84 7.66 9.11 -5.07
N PHE A 85 7.97 8.64 -6.28
CA PHE A 85 6.96 8.19 -7.24
C PHE A 85 7.16 6.73 -7.63
N PHE A 86 6.07 6.02 -7.89
CA PHE A 86 6.08 4.65 -8.37
C PHE A 86 5.19 4.48 -9.60
N ASP A 87 5.67 3.68 -10.55
CA ASP A 87 4.94 3.32 -11.75
C ASP A 87 3.82 2.28 -11.47
N LEU A 88 3.06 1.92 -12.52
CA LEU A 88 2.00 0.92 -12.45
C LEU A 88 2.52 -0.52 -12.31
N GLU A 89 3.82 -0.73 -12.23
CA GLU A 89 4.45 -1.99 -11.86
C GLU A 89 5.03 -1.94 -10.43
N GLY A 90 4.81 -0.84 -9.70
CA GLY A 90 5.27 -0.64 -8.34
C GLY A 90 6.76 -0.35 -8.22
N ARG A 91 7.45 -0.01 -9.31
CA ARG A 91 8.86 0.37 -9.30
C ARG A 91 9.02 1.86 -9.08
N VAL A 92 10.09 2.25 -8.40
CA VAL A 92 10.43 3.67 -8.20
C VAL A 92 10.67 4.31 -9.57
N SER A 93 9.92 5.37 -9.88
CA SER A 93 10.06 6.12 -11.13
C SER A 93 10.83 7.43 -10.94
N TRP A 94 10.93 7.94 -9.70
CA TRP A 94 11.69 9.14 -9.33
C TRP A 94 11.95 9.20 -7.82
#